data_AF-A0A3D2JEX7-F1
#
_entry.id   AF-A0A3D2JEX7-F1
#
_cell.length_a   1.000
_cell.length_b   1.000
_cell.length_c   1.000
_cell.angle_alpha   90.00
_cell.angle_beta   90.00
_cell.angle_gamma   90.00
#
_symmetry.space_group_name_H-M   'P 1'
#
loop_
_entity.id
_entity.type
_entity.pdbx_description
1 polymer ?
#
loop_
_entity_poly.entity_id
_entity_poly.type
_entity_poly.pdbx_seq_one_letter_code
_entity_poly.pdbx_strand_id
1 'polypeptide(L)'
;MTSQHERSVFHMPEERKLVTILFADVTGSTALGESLDPEDVRALMGRYYEHARDIVGAYGGTIEKFIGDAVMAVFGLTQAHGDDAERA
;
A
#
# COMPACT_ATOMS: atom_id res chain seq x y z
N MET A 1 -39.06 -19.35 18.23
CA MET A 1 -38.16 -19.80 17.14
C MET A 1 -38.01 -18.66 16.15
N THR A 2 -36.80 -18.46 15.62
CA THR A 2 -36.39 -17.42 14.65
C THR A 2 -36.10 -16.07 15.32
N SER A 3 -34.92 -15.44 15.24
CA SER A 3 -33.67 -15.70 14.52
C SER A 3 -32.61 -14.81 15.18
N GLN A 4 -31.48 -15.39 15.62
CA GLN A 4 -30.29 -14.61 15.93
C GLN A 4 -29.61 -14.24 14.61
N HIS A 5 -29.46 -12.94 14.33
CA HIS A 5 -28.54 -12.42 13.33
C HIS A 5 -27.36 -11.77 14.07
N GLU A 6 -26.46 -12.57 14.62
CA GLU A 6 -25.13 -12.10 14.99
C GLU A 6 -24.31 -11.99 13.71
N ARG A 7 -24.09 -10.75 13.25
CA ARG A 7 -23.05 -10.49 12.26
C ARG A 7 -21.72 -10.85 12.92
N SER A 8 -21.10 -11.94 12.48
CA SER A 8 -19.72 -12.25 12.83
C SER A 8 -18.84 -11.12 12.32
N VAL A 9 -18.45 -10.21 13.21
CA VAL A 9 -17.33 -9.30 12.97
C VAL A 9 -16.11 -10.20 12.90
N PHE A 10 -15.49 -10.31 11.71
CA PHE A 10 -14.20 -10.96 11.56
C PHE A 10 -13.18 -10.21 12.41
N HIS A 11 -12.94 -10.69 13.62
CA HIS A 11 -11.82 -10.25 14.43
C HIS A 11 -10.57 -10.91 13.86
N MET A 12 -9.84 -10.19 13.00
CA MET A 12 -8.46 -10.59 12.73
C MET A 12 -7.72 -10.49 14.06
N PRO A 13 -7.10 -11.58 14.55
CA PRO A 13 -6.36 -11.55 15.79
C PRO A 13 -5.25 -10.49 15.68
N GLU A 14 -5.13 -9.65 16.70
CA GLU A 14 -4.02 -8.72 16.81
C GLU A 14 -2.72 -9.52 16.94
N GLU A 15 -1.80 -9.35 16.00
CA GLU A 15 -0.52 -10.06 15.99
C GLU A 15 0.67 -9.09 15.97
N ARG A 16 1.74 -9.47 16.67
CA ARG A 16 3.05 -8.81 16.55
C ARG A 16 3.91 -9.61 15.59
N LYS A 17 4.28 -9.00 14.47
CA LYS A 17 5.08 -9.62 13.41
C LYS A 17 6.29 -8.77 13.07
N LEU A 18 7.41 -9.42 12.73
CA LEU A 18 8.55 -8.75 12.11
C LEU A 18 8.23 -8.53 10.63
N VAL A 19 8.36 -7.30 10.15
CA VAL A 19 8.05 -6.90 8.78
C VAL A 19 9.09 -5.88 8.29
N THR A 20 9.24 -5.78 6.98
CA THR A 20 9.98 -4.69 6.33
C THR A 20 8.97 -3.67 5.79
N ILE A 21 9.23 -2.39 6.02
CA ILE A 21 8.40 -1.29 5.51
C ILE A 21 9.21 -0.49 4.50
N LEU A 22 8.66 -0.34 3.29
CA LEU A 22 9.19 0.54 2.25
C LEU A 22 8.32 1.78 2.13
N PHE A 23 8.96 2.94 2.11
CA PHE A 23 8.35 4.21 1.74
C PHE A 23 8.97 4.71 0.44
N ALA A 24 8.12 5.06 -0.52
CA ALA A 24 8.54 5.67 -1.79
C ALA A 24 7.72 6.93 -2.03
N ASP A 25 8.35 7.96 -2.58
CA ASP A 25 7.72 9.25 -2.81
C ASP A 25 8.11 9.83 -4.17
N VAL A 26 7.19 10.58 -4.80
CA VAL A 26 7.43 11.16 -6.13
C VAL A 26 8.18 12.47 -5.97
N THR A 27 9.45 12.47 -6.34
CA THR A 27 10.27 13.68 -6.28
C THR A 27 9.67 14.81 -7.12
N GLY A 28 9.50 16.00 -6.51
CA GLY A 28 8.97 17.18 -7.19
C GLY A 28 7.44 17.18 -7.37
N SER A 29 6.73 16.23 -6.75
CA SER A 29 5.27 16.15 -6.70
C SER A 29 4.58 17.47 -6.32
N THR A 30 5.12 18.21 -5.35
CA THR A 30 4.55 19.47 -4.88
C THR A 30 4.54 20.51 -6.01
N ALA A 31 5.67 20.67 -6.70
CA ALA A 31 5.77 21.58 -7.84
C ALA A 31 4.89 21.13 -9.02
N LEU A 32 4.76 19.81 -9.25
CA LEU A 32 3.82 19.26 -10.24
C LEU A 32 2.38 19.60 -9.86
N GLY A 33 2.01 19.48 -8.58
CA GLY A 33 0.68 19.81 -8.08
C GLY A 33 0.32 21.30 -8.19
N GLU A 34 1.32 22.17 -8.13
CA GLU A 34 1.13 23.62 -8.28
C GLU A 34 1.07 24.08 -9.75
N SER A 35 1.65 23.31 -10.67
CA SER A 35 1.82 23.71 -12.08
C SER A 35 0.89 23.02 -13.07
N LEU A 36 0.32 21.87 -12.70
CA LEU A 36 -0.60 21.08 -13.53
C LEU A 36 -2.05 21.26 -13.09
N ASP A 37 -2.97 21.04 -14.03
CA ASP A 37 -4.38 20.93 -13.71
C ASP A 37 -4.61 19.70 -12.79
N PRO A 38 -5.57 19.77 -11.85
CA PRO A 38 -5.82 18.69 -10.89
C PRO A 38 -6.09 17.32 -11.55
N GLU A 39 -6.76 17.31 -12.70
CA GLU A 39 -7.03 16.12 -13.49
C GLU A 39 -5.75 15.45 -14.01
N ASP A 40 -4.77 16.25 -14.43
CA ASP A 40 -3.48 15.77 -14.95
C ASP A 40 -2.61 15.20 -13.82
N VAL A 41 -2.57 15.87 -12.67
CA VAL A 41 -1.89 15.36 -11.46
C VAL A 41 -2.49 14.01 -11.07
N ARG A 42 -3.82 13.92 -11.05
CA ARG A 42 -4.53 12.67 -10.72
C ARG A 42 -4.21 11.56 -11.72
N ALA A 43 -4.18 11.86 -13.01
CA ALA A 43 -3.86 10.87 -14.04
C ALA A 43 -2.41 10.38 -13.93
N LEU A 44 -1.47 11.29 -13.64
CA LEU A 44 -0.07 10.93 -13.39
C LEU A 44 0.08 10.03 -12.15
N MET A 45 -0.51 10.43 -11.03
CA MET A 45 -0.47 9.67 -9.79
C MET A 45 -1.13 8.30 -9.94
N GLY A 46 -2.23 8.20 -10.69
CA GLY A 46 -2.88 6.93 -11.01
C GLY A 46 -1.93 5.92 -11.65
N ARG A 47 -1.18 6.34 -12.68
CA ARG A 47 -0.18 5.48 -13.35
C ARG A 47 0.96 5.09 -12.41
N TYR A 48 1.44 6.03 -11.59
CA TYR A 48 2.46 5.75 -10.59
C TYR A 48 1.97 4.69 -9.58
N TYR A 49 0.74 4.80 -9.09
CA TYR A 49 0.18 3.83 -8.14
C TYR A 49 -0.04 2.45 -8.75
N GLU A 50 -0.45 2.37 -10.01
CA GLU A 50 -0.54 1.09 -10.73
C GLU A 50 0.85 0.44 -10.84
N HIS A 51 1.86 1.20 -11.27
CA HIS A 51 3.21 0.69 -11.39
C HIS A 51 3.81 0.25 -10.05
N ALA A 52 3.60 1.03 -8.99
CA ALA A 52 4.04 0.68 -7.64
C ALA A 52 3.36 -0.60 -7.14
N ARG A 53 2.04 -0.77 -7.38
CA ARG A 53 1.33 -2.01 -7.02
C ARG A 53 1.90 -3.22 -7.74
N ASP A 54 2.15 -3.10 -9.04
CA ASP A 54 2.65 -4.20 -9.85
C ASP A 54 4.04 -4.65 -9.39
N ILE A 55 4.95 -3.70 -9.16
CA ILE A 55 6.31 -4.00 -8.68
C ILE A 55 6.25 -4.60 -7.28
N VAL A 56 5.61 -3.91 -6.32
CA VAL A 56 5.53 -4.40 -4.94
C VAL A 56 4.91 -5.79 -4.87
N GLY A 57 3.83 -6.02 -5.63
CA GLY A 57 3.18 -7.32 -5.73
C GLY A 57 4.08 -8.39 -6.37
N ALA A 58 4.85 -8.06 -7.40
CA ALA A 58 5.81 -8.97 -8.03
C ALA A 58 6.92 -9.41 -7.07
N TYR A 59 7.34 -8.52 -6.17
CA TYR A 59 8.26 -8.85 -5.06
C TYR A 59 7.52 -9.29 -3.80
N GLY A 60 6.22 -9.58 -3.87
CA GLY A 60 5.36 -10.12 -2.81
C GLY A 60 5.27 -9.29 -1.53
N GLY A 61 5.40 -7.98 -1.65
CA GLY A 61 4.92 -7.02 -0.66
C GLY A 61 3.46 -6.66 -0.88
N THR A 62 2.87 -5.93 0.06
CA THR A 62 1.51 -5.42 0.00
C THR A 62 1.52 -3.90 0.13
N ILE A 63 0.80 -3.19 -0.75
CA ILE A 63 0.56 -1.76 -0.55
C ILE A 63 -0.46 -1.59 0.59
N GLU A 64 -0.03 -0.99 1.69
CA GLU A 64 -0.89 -0.71 2.84
C GLU A 64 -1.64 0.61 2.65
N LYS A 65 -0.95 1.64 2.14
CA LYS A 65 -1.54 2.98 1.97
C LYS A 65 -0.83 3.82 0.92
N PHE A 66 -1.61 4.72 0.34
CA PHE A 66 -1.16 5.87 -0.42
C PHE A 66 -1.35 7.11 0.46
N ILE A 67 -0.32 7.92 0.64
CA ILE A 67 -0.33 9.12 1.48
C ILE A 67 0.09 10.30 0.61
N GLY A 68 -0.89 10.99 0.03
CA GLY A 68 -0.57 11.97 -1.02
C GLY A 68 0.10 11.25 -2.19
N ASP A 69 1.30 11.66 -2.52
CA ASP A 69 2.25 11.11 -3.50
C ASP A 69 3.12 9.96 -2.97
N ALA A 70 3.12 9.72 -1.66
CA ALA A 70 3.88 8.65 -1.05
C ALA A 70 3.15 7.30 -1.09
N VAL A 71 3.91 6.24 -1.24
CA VAL A 71 3.49 4.84 -1.16
C VAL A 71 4.13 4.21 0.07
N MET A 72 3.33 3.50 0.86
CA MET A 72 3.81 2.63 1.94
C MET A 72 3.51 1.18 1.59
N ALA A 73 4.57 0.39 1.42
CA ALA A 73 4.52 -1.04 1.19
C ALA A 73 5.02 -1.81 2.41
N VAL A 74 4.44 -2.98 2.66
CA VAL A 74 4.82 -3.87 3.77
C VAL A 74 5.15 -5.24 3.21
N PHE A 75 6.37 -5.71 3.49
CA PHE A 75 6.85 -7.04 3.17
C PHE A 75 6.83 -7.90 4.45
N GLY A 76 6.42 -9.15 4.30
CA GLY A 76 6.22 -10.06 5.43
C GLY A 76 4.84 -9.99 6.09
N LEU A 77 3.94 -9.10 5.65
CA LEU A 77 2.61 -8.94 6.24
C LEU A 77 1.73 -10.18 6.03
N THR A 78 1.47 -10.57 4.78
CA THR A 78 0.66 -11.77 4.47
C THR A 78 1.48 -13.04 4.59
N GLN A 79 2.70 -13.04 4.07
CA GLN A 79 3.62 -14.18 4.11
C GLN A 79 5.04 -13.65 4.38
N ALA A 80 5.68 -14.13 5.44
CA ALA A 80 7.04 -13.78 5.80
C ALA A 80 8.06 -14.61 5.02
N HIS A 81 9.15 -13.98 4.59
CA HIS A 81 10.32 -14.60 3.99
C HIS A 81 11.58 -14.17 4.76
N GLY A 82 12.65 -14.97 4.66
CA GLY A 82 13.92 -14.64 5.33
C GLY A 82 14.64 -13.43 4.75
N ASP A 83 14.26 -13.05 3.52
CA ASP A 83 14.85 -11.99 2.69
C ASP A 83 13.86 -10.85 2.39
N ASP A 84 12.87 -10.63 3.26
CA ASP A 84 11.88 -9.54 3.11
C ASP A 84 12.51 -8.14 3.09
N ALA A 85 13.76 -7.99 3.56
CA ALA A 85 14.51 -6.75 3.48
C ALA A 85 15.11 -6.52 2.09
N GLU A 86 15.62 -7.57 1.44
CA GLU A 86 16.18 -7.51 0.09
C GLU A 86 15.10 -7.45 -1.00
N ARG A 87 13.91 -7.98 -0.72
CA ARG A 87 12.74 -7.92 -1.61
C ARG A 87 12.07 -6.53 -1.64
N ALA A 88 12.28 -5.73 -0.59
CA ALA A 88 11.78 -4.37 -0.47
C ALA A 88 12.65 -3.39 -1.28
#